data_AF-A0A963VLL8-F1
#
_entry.id   AF-A0A963VLL8-F1
#
_cell.length_a   1.000
_cell.length_b   1.000
_cell.length_c   1.000
_cell.angle_alpha   90.00
_cell.angle_beta   90.00
_cell.angle_gamma   90.00
#
_symmetry.space_group_name_H-M   'P 1'
#
loop_
_entity.id
_entity.type
_entity.pdbx_description
1 polymer ?
#
loop_
_entity_poly.entity_id
_entity_poly.type
_entity_poly.pdbx_seq_one_letter_code
_entity_poly.pdbx_strand_id
1 'polypeptide(L)'
;MKSIAGKLASLVTMAGAGLAVAPMALAQVKDLPGGPAVNQLNLHPPVTQIAADQAWLHWFMLIVCSVIFVAVFAVMFYSIWKHRKSVGHKAATFHESVTVEIIWTVIPFIIVILMALPATKV
;
A
#
# COMPACT_ATOMS: atom_id res chain seq x y z
N MET A 1 -1.92 -9.45 -57.71
CA MET A 1 -0.96 -9.84 -56.63
C MET A 1 -0.11 -8.67 -56.10
N LYS A 2 0.40 -7.76 -56.95
CA LYS A 2 1.24 -6.63 -56.50
C LYS A 2 0.57 -5.62 -55.56
N SER A 3 -0.74 -5.35 -55.68
CA SER A 3 -1.43 -4.37 -54.83
C SER A 3 -1.72 -4.86 -53.39
N ILE A 4 -1.85 -6.17 -53.19
CA ILE A 4 -2.06 -6.76 -51.86
C ILE A 4 -0.76 -6.74 -51.05
N ALA A 5 0.37 -7.04 -51.70
CA ALA A 5 1.69 -6.95 -51.09
C ALA A 5 2.04 -5.52 -50.65
N GLY A 6 1.70 -4.50 -51.46
CA GLY A 6 1.89 -3.09 -51.09
C GLY A 6 1.01 -2.64 -49.92
N LYS A 7 -0.25 -3.09 -49.87
CA LYS A 7 -1.16 -2.79 -48.74
C LYS A 7 -0.71 -3.46 -47.44
N LEU A 8 -0.21 -4.70 -47.51
CA LEU A 8 0.34 -5.41 -46.36
C LEU A 8 1.65 -4.78 -45.86
N ALA A 9 2.54 -4.37 -46.77
CA ALA A 9 3.76 -3.66 -46.40
C ALA A 9 3.45 -2.32 -45.72
N SER A 10 2.46 -1.57 -46.22
CA SER A 10 2.00 -0.32 -45.61
C SER A 10 1.32 -0.52 -44.24
N LEU A 11 0.58 -1.61 -44.07
CA LEU A 11 -0.03 -1.99 -42.78
C LEU A 11 1.03 -2.39 -41.76
N VAL A 12 2.08 -3.11 -42.19
CA VAL A 12 3.20 -3.51 -41.33
C VAL A 12 4.05 -2.31 -40.91
N THR A 13 4.29 -1.34 -41.79
CA THR A 13 5.00 -0.09 -41.41
C THR A 13 4.15 0.83 -40.53
N MET A 14 2.84 0.93 -40.75
CA MET A 14 1.95 1.69 -39.84
C MET A 14 1.82 1.02 -38.46
N ALA A 15 1.73 -0.31 -38.41
CA ALA A 15 1.71 -1.07 -37.16
C ALA A 15 3.06 -1.00 -36.42
N GLY A 16 4.18 -1.08 -37.15
CA GLY A 16 5.53 -0.92 -36.60
C GLY A 16 5.79 0.49 -36.05
N ALA A 17 5.28 1.53 -36.73
CA ALA A 17 5.33 2.90 -36.24
C ALA A 17 4.46 3.08 -34.98
N GLY A 18 3.22 2.54 -34.94
CA GLY A 18 2.37 2.60 -33.75
C GLY A 18 2.98 1.89 -32.53
N LEU A 19 3.65 0.75 -32.75
CA LEU A 19 4.34 -0.01 -31.71
C LEU A 19 5.63 0.65 -31.21
N ALA A 20 6.29 1.50 -32.02
CA ALA A 20 7.46 2.25 -31.59
C ALA A 20 7.11 3.58 -30.90
N VAL A 21 5.99 4.21 -31.30
CA VAL A 21 5.55 5.51 -30.76
C VAL A 21 4.83 5.36 -29.40
N ALA A 22 4.11 4.27 -29.17
CA ALA A 22 3.45 3.99 -27.88
C ALA A 22 4.42 3.90 -26.68
N PRO A 23 5.54 3.16 -26.71
CA PRO A 23 6.51 3.15 -25.61
C PRO A 23 7.27 4.47 -25.48
N MET A 24 7.47 5.23 -26.56
CA MET A 24 8.09 6.57 -26.50
C MET A 24 7.19 7.60 -25.81
N ALA A 25 5.86 7.49 -25.98
CA ALA A 25 4.90 8.34 -25.29
C ALA A 25 4.83 8.05 -23.78
N LEU A 26 4.92 6.77 -23.39
CA LEU A 26 5.01 6.38 -21.97
C LEU A 26 6.36 6.76 -21.33
N ALA A 27 7.44 6.84 -22.10
CA ALA A 27 8.77 7.22 -21.62
C ALA A 27 8.93 8.73 -21.34
N GLN A 28 7.97 9.57 -21.72
CA GLN A 28 8.02 11.03 -21.59
C GLN A 28 7.16 11.60 -20.46
N VAL A 29 6.52 10.75 -19.65
CA VAL A 29 5.75 11.22 -18.50
C VAL A 29 6.72 11.82 -17.47
N LYS A 30 6.72 13.14 -17.33
CA LYS A 30 7.56 13.93 -16.42
C LYS A 30 6.69 14.78 -15.49
N ASP A 31 7.25 15.14 -14.34
CA ASP A 31 6.57 16.00 -13.38
C ASP A 31 6.27 17.37 -13.99
N LEU A 32 5.05 17.85 -13.78
CA LEU A 32 4.62 19.18 -14.18
C LEU A 32 4.73 20.14 -12.98
N PRO A 33 5.17 21.40 -13.17
CA PRO A 33 5.20 22.38 -12.09
C PRO A 33 3.81 22.55 -11.45
N GLY A 34 3.70 22.29 -10.15
CA GLY A 34 2.44 22.42 -9.39
C GLY A 34 1.44 21.27 -9.58
N GLY A 35 1.75 20.26 -10.39
CA GLY A 35 0.95 19.04 -10.53
C GLY A 35 1.43 17.88 -9.65
N PRO A 36 0.67 16.78 -9.55
CA PRO A 36 1.16 15.53 -8.96
C PRO A 36 2.38 14.99 -9.70
N ALA A 37 3.30 14.44 -8.93
CA ALA A 37 4.47 13.77 -9.48
C ALA A 37 4.07 12.44 -10.14
N VAL A 38 4.87 12.01 -11.11
CA VAL A 38 4.69 10.73 -11.79
C VAL A 38 4.93 9.60 -10.80
N ASN A 39 3.96 8.68 -10.68
CA ASN A 39 3.98 7.60 -9.69
C ASN A 39 4.07 8.12 -8.23
N GLN A 40 3.48 9.27 -7.92
CA GLN A 40 3.46 9.80 -6.57
C GLN A 40 2.75 8.84 -5.61
N LEU A 41 3.47 8.32 -4.61
CA LEU A 41 2.95 7.40 -3.58
C LEU A 41 2.64 8.09 -2.25
N ASN A 42 3.03 9.35 -2.09
CA ASN A 42 2.89 10.12 -0.86
C ASN A 42 2.07 11.40 -1.11
N LEU A 43 1.79 12.16 -0.06
CA LEU A 43 1.16 13.48 -0.15
C LEU A 43 2.04 14.45 -0.94
N HIS A 44 1.42 15.46 -1.56
CA HIS A 44 2.13 16.54 -2.24
C HIS A 44 2.97 17.34 -1.24
N PRO A 45 4.06 17.98 -1.71
CA PRO A 45 4.83 18.90 -0.87
C PRO A 45 3.91 19.96 -0.23
N PRO A 46 3.98 20.16 1.09
CA PRO A 46 3.10 21.10 1.77
C PRO A 46 3.43 22.53 1.35
N VAL A 47 2.39 23.30 1.01
CA VAL A 47 2.49 24.73 0.65
C VAL A 47 1.90 25.65 1.73
N THR A 48 1.37 25.07 2.81
CA THR A 48 0.84 25.77 3.99
C THR A 48 1.30 25.07 5.27
N GLN A 49 1.23 25.77 6.41
CA GLN A 49 1.56 25.18 7.72
C GLN A 49 0.63 24.01 8.06
N ILE A 50 -0.68 24.17 7.83
CA ILE A 50 -1.66 23.08 8.06
C ILE A 50 -1.35 21.84 7.21
N ALA A 51 -0.91 22.02 5.95
CA ALA A 51 -0.50 20.90 5.11
C ALA A 51 0.77 20.21 5.64
N ALA A 52 1.69 20.96 6.25
CA ALA A 52 2.89 20.39 6.88
C ALA A 52 2.53 19.56 8.12
N ASP A 53 1.61 20.06 8.94
CA ASP A 53 1.13 19.34 10.13
C ASP A 53 0.35 18.07 9.75
N GLN A 54 -0.48 18.14 8.69
CA GLN A 54 -1.16 16.96 8.14
C GLN A 54 -0.16 15.93 7.58
N ALA A 55 0.89 16.37 6.90
CA ALA A 55 1.93 15.46 6.40
C ALA A 55 2.70 14.78 7.53
N TRP A 56 2.95 15.49 8.64
CA TRP A 56 3.53 14.90 9.84
C TRP A 56 2.60 13.86 10.49
N LEU A 57 1.32 14.19 10.65
CA LEU A 57 0.32 13.25 11.18
C LEU A 57 0.16 12.02 10.29
N HIS A 58 0.21 12.18 8.97
CA HIS A 58 0.17 11.08 8.02
C HIS A 58 1.30 10.07 8.28
N TRP A 59 2.54 10.56 8.43
CA TRP A 59 3.68 9.71 8.74
C TRP A 59 3.61 9.07 10.12
N PHE A 60 3.17 9.83 11.13
CA PHE A 60 2.93 9.31 12.47
C PHE A 60 1.96 8.12 12.45
N MET A 61 0.79 8.30 11.81
CA MET A 61 -0.23 7.25 11.70
C MET A 61 0.26 6.06 10.88
N LEU A 62 0.95 6.29 9.75
CA LEU A 62 1.53 5.22 8.94
C LEU A 62 2.50 4.35 9.73
N ILE A 63 3.37 4.96 10.54
CA ILE A 63 4.31 4.23 11.38
C ILE A 63 3.56 3.39 12.42
N VAL A 64 2.60 3.97 13.13
CA VAL A 64 1.82 3.26 14.14
C VAL A 64 1.07 2.07 13.52
N CYS A 65 0.37 2.28 12.41
CA CYS A 65 -0.34 1.20 11.70
C CYS A 65 0.63 0.12 11.20
N SER A 66 1.80 0.50 10.68
CA SER A 66 2.81 -0.45 10.20
C SER A 66 3.37 -1.30 11.32
N VAL A 67 3.62 -0.73 12.51
CA VAL A 67 4.10 -1.48 13.68
C VAL A 67 3.06 -2.52 14.11
N ILE A 68 1.79 -2.14 14.21
CA ILE A 68 0.69 -3.06 14.57
C ILE A 68 0.55 -4.15 13.51
N PHE A 69 0.61 -3.78 12.22
CA PHE A 69 0.56 -4.72 11.11
C PHE A 69 1.67 -5.78 11.22
N VAL A 70 2.93 -5.36 11.42
CA VAL A 70 4.06 -6.29 11.58
C VAL A 70 3.86 -7.18 12.80
N ALA A 71 3.39 -6.65 13.93
CA ALA A 71 3.12 -7.44 15.13
C ALA A 71 2.06 -8.53 14.88
N VAL A 72 0.94 -8.20 14.22
CA VAL A 72 -0.11 -9.17 13.86
C VAL A 72 0.41 -10.23 12.91
N PHE A 73 1.14 -9.83 11.87
CA PHE A 73 1.74 -10.78 10.93
C PHE A 73 2.75 -11.70 11.61
N ALA A 74 3.57 -11.19 12.54
CA ALA A 74 4.50 -12.01 13.30
C ALA A 74 3.79 -13.09 14.13
N VAL A 75 2.73 -12.73 14.85
CA VAL A 75 1.92 -13.69 15.63
C VAL A 75 1.26 -14.73 14.71
N MET A 76 0.76 -14.30 13.54
CA MET A 76 0.18 -15.20 12.56
C MET A 76 1.21 -16.19 12.00
N PHE A 77 2.37 -15.72 11.56
CA PHE A 77 3.46 -16.57 11.06
C PHE A 77 3.94 -17.55 12.13
N TYR A 78 4.10 -17.07 13.36
CA TYR A 78 4.43 -17.93 14.49
C TYR A 78 3.39 -19.03 14.69
N SER A 79 2.10 -18.68 14.69
CA SER A 79 1.00 -19.62 14.87
C SER A 79 0.98 -20.70 13.79
N ILE A 80 1.14 -20.32 12.51
CA ILE A 80 1.18 -21.25 11.38
C ILE A 80 2.37 -22.20 11.50
N TRP A 81 3.56 -21.69 11.82
CA TRP A 81 4.75 -22.52 11.91
C TRP A 81 4.71 -23.48 13.09
N LYS A 82 4.26 -23.01 14.26
CA LYS A 82 4.25 -23.77 15.52
C LYS A 82 3.10 -24.78 15.60
N HIS A 83 1.89 -24.39 15.20
CA HIS A 83 0.67 -25.19 15.38
C HIS A 83 0.25 -25.97 14.12
N ARG A 84 1.13 -26.09 13.14
CA ARG A 84 0.91 -26.88 11.92
C ARG A 84 0.66 -28.36 12.24
N LYS A 85 -0.33 -28.94 11.55
CA LYS A 85 -0.73 -30.36 11.62
C LYS A 85 0.43 -31.34 11.40
N SER A 86 1.38 -31.03 10.52
CA SER A 86 2.53 -31.91 10.24
C SER A 86 3.46 -32.14 11.43
N VAL A 87 3.37 -31.30 12.48
CA VAL A 87 4.15 -31.42 13.72
C VAL A 87 3.37 -32.20 14.79
N GLY A 88 2.22 -32.78 14.45
CA GLY A 88 1.41 -33.58 15.38
C GLY A 88 0.64 -32.75 16.42
N HIS A 89 0.46 -31.44 16.20
CA HIS A 89 -0.33 -30.59 17.09
C HIS A 89 -1.80 -31.03 17.09
N LYS A 90 -2.34 -31.33 18.28
CA LYS A 90 -3.77 -31.58 18.50
C LYS A 90 -4.47 -30.25 18.75
N ALA A 91 -5.63 -30.04 18.12
CA ALA A 91 -6.43 -28.84 18.33
C ALA A 91 -6.95 -28.81 19.77
N ALA A 92 -6.86 -27.66 20.42
CA ALA A 92 -7.44 -27.44 21.74
C ALA A 92 -8.95 -27.20 21.66
N THR A 93 -9.69 -27.51 22.72
CA THR A 93 -11.16 -27.40 22.80
C THR A 93 -11.61 -26.24 23.71
N PHE A 94 -10.90 -25.12 23.68
CA PHE A 94 -11.28 -23.91 24.42
C PHE A 94 -12.15 -23.03 23.53
N HIS A 95 -13.24 -22.50 24.09
CA HIS A 95 -14.24 -21.76 23.33
C HIS A 95 -14.20 -20.24 23.55
N GLU A 96 -13.67 -19.79 24.69
CA GLU A 96 -13.57 -18.37 25.01
C GLU A 96 -12.49 -18.14 26.06
N SER A 97 -12.02 -16.90 26.13
CA SER A 97 -11.16 -16.46 27.22
C SER A 97 -11.44 -15.00 27.50
N VAL A 98 -12.30 -14.76 28.49
CA VAL A 98 -12.65 -13.40 28.94
C VAL A 98 -11.41 -12.58 29.25
N THR A 99 -10.37 -13.18 29.82
CA THR A 99 -9.10 -12.49 30.10
C THR A 99 -8.42 -12.00 28.82
N VAL A 100 -8.31 -12.86 27.79
CA VAL A 100 -7.68 -12.48 26.52
C VAL A 100 -8.54 -11.45 25.79
N GLU A 101 -9.86 -11.60 25.87
CA GLU A 101 -10.85 -10.65 25.33
C GLU A 101 -10.71 -9.25 25.92
N ILE A 102 -10.58 -9.15 27.24
CA ILE A 102 -10.37 -7.86 27.90
C ILE A 102 -9.04 -7.26 27.47
N ILE A 103 -7.96 -8.05 27.45
CA ILE A 103 -6.62 -7.57 27.09
C ILE A 103 -6.61 -6.98 25.68
N TRP A 104 -7.12 -7.71 24.69
CA TRP A 104 -7.13 -7.23 23.31
C TRP A 104 -8.14 -6.13 23.04
N THR A 105 -9.05 -5.83 23.96
CA THR A 105 -10.02 -4.72 23.81
C THR A 105 -9.45 -3.44 24.42
N VAL A 106 -8.81 -3.56 25.59
CA VAL A 106 -8.20 -2.43 26.29
C VAL A 106 -6.96 -1.90 25.56
N ILE A 107 -6.14 -2.79 24.97
CA ILE A 107 -4.92 -2.37 24.26
C ILE A 107 -5.24 -1.44 23.06
N PRO A 108 -6.13 -1.81 22.10
CA PRO A 108 -6.53 -0.92 21.02
C PRO A 108 -7.17 0.38 21.50
N PHE A 109 -7.97 0.32 22.57
CA PHE A 109 -8.58 1.51 23.15
C PHE A 109 -7.53 2.52 23.63
N ILE A 110 -6.51 2.07 24.36
CA ILE A 110 -5.40 2.92 24.82
C ILE A 110 -4.61 3.48 23.63
N ILE A 111 -4.33 2.66 22.62
CA ILE A 111 -3.60 3.08 21.42
C ILE A 111 -4.35 4.24 20.73
N VAL A 112 -5.68 4.15 20.58
CA VAL A 112 -6.49 5.23 19.99
C VAL A 112 -6.46 6.51 20.82
N ILE A 113 -6.58 6.43 22.15
CA ILE A 113 -6.49 7.61 23.02
C ILE A 113 -5.15 8.33 22.84
N LEU A 114 -4.05 7.57 22.82
CA LEU A 114 -2.71 8.13 22.66
C LEU A 114 -2.52 8.78 21.27
N MET A 115 -3.14 8.23 20.22
CA MET A 115 -3.13 8.81 18.87
C MET A 115 -4.03 10.05 18.74
N ALA A 116 -5.10 10.15 19.53
CA ALA A 116 -6.04 11.27 19.46
C ALA A 116 -5.43 12.59 19.99
N LEU A 117 -4.52 12.51 20.97
CA LEU A 117 -3.86 13.69 21.53
C LEU A 117 -3.04 14.48 20.49
N PRO A 118 -2.08 13.90 19.76
CA PRO A 118 -1.33 14.63 18.74
C PRO A 118 -2.23 15.11 17.59
N ALA A 119 -3.27 14.33 17.23
CA ALA A 119 -4.18 14.68 16.15
C ALA A 119 -5.08 15.90 16.45
N THR A 120 -5.30 16.23 17.73
CA THR A 120 -6.12 17.40 18.14
C THR A 120 -5.29 18.64 18.44
N LYS A 121 -3.96 18.56 18.37
CA LYS A 121 -3.05 19.69 18.61
C LYS A 121 -2.64 20.42 17.32
N VAL A 122 -2.99 19.88 16.16
CA VAL A 122 -2.76 20.49 14.83
C VAL A 122 -3.92 21.38 14.40
#